data_AF-A0A2G1VDS9-F1
#
_entry.id   AF-A0A2G1VDS9-F1
#
_cell.length_a   1.000
_cell.length_b   1.000
_cell.length_c   1.000
_cell.angle_alpha   90.00
_cell.angle_beta   90.00
_cell.angle_gamma   90.00
#
_symmetry.space_group_name_H-M   'P 1'
#
loop_
_entity.id
_entity.type
_entity.pdbx_description
1 polymer ?
#
loop_
_entity_poly.entity_id
_entity_poly.type
_entity_poly.pdbx_seq_one_letter_code
_entity_poly.pdbx_strand_id
1 'polypeptide(L)'
;MLIILDRDGVINEYDGNYICSADEWHPIPGSVEAVARLCNAGHRIAIATNQSGIARGYFGFDELDAMHEKLERLVEAQGGCIDFIAYCPHHPNDQCHCRKPLTGLLEQIRQHFHLDTLKGAIMVGDSRKDLEAGHAAGCQPVLVRTGNGQDTERHLDARPIPGVEVTIYDNLSKFADALLSAEGW
;
A
#
# COMPACT_ATOMS: atom_id res chain seq x y z
N MET A 1 -4.08 -15.55 -0.90
CA MET A 1 -3.40 -14.85 -2.01
C MET A 1 -2.39 -13.85 -1.45
N LEU A 2 -1.64 -13.13 -2.28
CA LEU A 2 -0.80 -12.01 -1.84
C LEU A 2 -1.56 -10.69 -2.04
N ILE A 3 -1.60 -9.86 -1.01
CA ILE A 3 -2.16 -8.52 -1.05
C ILE A 3 -1.05 -7.54 -0.69
N ILE A 4 -0.79 -6.60 -1.59
CA ILE A 4 0.21 -5.56 -1.44
C ILE A 4 -0.52 -4.25 -1.16
N LEU A 5 -0.14 -3.56 -0.09
CA LEU A 5 -0.77 -2.33 0.36
C LEU A 5 0.22 -1.16 0.23
N ASP A 6 -0.24 0.01 -0.22
CA ASP A 6 0.45 1.24 0.20
C ASP A 6 0.24 1.47 1.71
N ARG A 7 1.07 2.33 2.28
CA ARG A 7 1.03 2.66 3.71
C ARG A 7 0.24 3.94 3.96
N ASP A 8 0.76 5.05 3.47
CA ASP A 8 0.21 6.40 3.67
C ASP A 8 -1.03 6.58 2.79
N GLY A 9 -2.16 6.94 3.41
CA GLY A 9 -3.45 7.08 2.73
C GLY A 9 -4.26 5.79 2.60
N VAL A 10 -3.69 4.64 2.95
CA VAL A 10 -4.37 3.32 2.92
C VAL A 10 -4.49 2.72 4.32
N ILE A 11 -3.36 2.60 5.03
CA ILE A 11 -3.31 2.05 6.39
C ILE A 11 -3.33 3.20 7.41
N ASN A 12 -2.48 4.21 7.21
CA ASN A 12 -2.47 5.42 8.03
C ASN A 12 -2.99 6.63 7.28
N GLU A 13 -3.39 7.63 8.06
CA GLU A 13 -3.84 8.91 7.54
C GLU A 13 -2.75 9.57 6.71
N TYR A 14 -3.16 10.30 5.67
CA TYR A 14 -2.29 11.11 4.84
C TYR A 14 -3.10 12.31 4.36
N ASP A 15 -2.66 13.51 4.73
CA ASP A 15 -3.32 14.78 4.44
C ASP A 15 -2.53 15.65 3.45
N GLY A 16 -1.46 15.11 2.87
CA GLY A 16 -0.52 15.83 2.00
C GLY A 16 0.79 16.23 2.69
N ASN A 17 0.87 16.13 4.02
CA ASN A 17 2.11 16.41 4.77
C ASN A 17 2.96 15.14 4.93
N TYR A 18 4.26 15.33 5.16
CA TYR A 18 5.16 14.23 5.47
C TYR A 18 4.94 13.77 6.90
N ILE A 19 4.75 12.47 7.08
CA ILE A 19 4.70 11.82 8.39
C ILE A 19 6.13 11.46 8.74
N CYS A 20 6.66 12.13 9.77
CA CYS A 20 8.07 12.14 10.09
C CYS A 20 8.40 11.38 11.38
N SER A 21 7.40 10.91 12.11
CA SER A 21 7.60 10.16 13.35
C SER A 21 6.49 9.14 13.60
N ALA A 22 6.77 8.18 14.49
CA ALA A 22 5.77 7.22 14.96
C ALA A 22 4.58 7.91 15.66
N ASP A 23 4.77 9.07 16.28
CA ASP A 23 3.69 9.82 16.94
C ASP A 23 2.76 10.50 15.93
N GLU A 24 3.28 10.96 14.80
CA GLU A 24 2.48 11.50 13.68
C GLU A 24 1.77 10.41 12.88
N TRP A 25 2.22 9.16 12.99
CA TRP A 25 1.63 8.02 12.33
C TRP A 25 0.30 7.63 13.02
N HIS A 26 -0.82 7.93 12.38
CA HIS A 26 -2.16 7.63 12.90
C HIS A 26 -2.88 6.65 11.98
N PRO A 27 -3.39 5.51 12.48
CA PRO A 27 -4.11 4.56 11.65
C PRO A 27 -5.44 5.15 11.18
N ILE A 28 -5.79 4.91 9.91
CA ILE A 28 -7.15 5.14 9.43
C ILE A 28 -8.09 4.18 10.18
N PRO A 29 -9.25 4.65 10.67
CA PRO A 29 -10.20 3.80 11.39
C PRO A 29 -10.58 2.53 10.60
N GLY A 30 -10.38 1.37 11.23
CA GLY A 30 -10.71 0.06 10.64
C GLY A 30 -9.62 -0.53 9.74
N SER A 31 -8.55 0.21 9.40
CA SER A 31 -7.51 -0.29 8.49
C SER A 31 -6.63 -1.35 9.13
N VAL A 32 -6.26 -1.19 10.40
CA VAL A 32 -5.45 -2.20 11.15
C VAL A 32 -6.26 -3.50 11.31
N GLU A 33 -7.53 -3.39 11.68
CA GLU A 33 -8.45 -4.51 11.79
C GLU A 33 -8.68 -5.18 10.43
N ALA A 34 -8.74 -4.42 9.34
CA ALA A 34 -8.84 -4.96 7.99
C ALA A 34 -7.63 -5.83 7.63
N VAL A 35 -6.41 -5.35 7.89
CA VAL A 35 -5.18 -6.14 7.70
C VAL A 35 -5.24 -7.44 8.49
N ALA A 36 -5.58 -7.36 9.78
CA ALA A 36 -5.69 -8.56 10.62
C ALA A 36 -6.74 -9.56 10.11
N ARG A 37 -7.90 -9.10 9.66
CA ARG A 37 -8.94 -9.97 9.07
C ARG A 37 -8.46 -10.67 7.80
N LEU A 38 -7.75 -9.96 6.92
CA LEU A 38 -7.16 -10.54 5.71
C LEU A 38 -6.12 -11.62 6.04
N CYS A 39 -5.26 -11.37 7.03
CA CYS A 39 -4.29 -12.35 7.54
C CYS A 39 -4.99 -13.59 8.09
N ASN A 40 -6.01 -13.41 8.93
CA ASN A 40 -6.78 -14.50 9.53
C ASN A 40 -7.54 -15.35 8.49
N ALA A 41 -7.84 -14.79 7.33
CA ALA A 41 -8.40 -15.50 6.19
C ALA A 41 -7.34 -16.23 5.32
N GLY A 42 -6.07 -16.24 5.74
CA GLY A 42 -4.98 -16.93 5.04
C GLY A 42 -4.39 -16.14 3.87
N HIS A 43 -4.57 -14.82 3.84
CA HIS A 43 -3.86 -13.96 2.89
C HIS A 43 -2.50 -13.52 3.45
N ARG A 44 -1.51 -13.41 2.57
CA ARG A 44 -0.20 -12.83 2.88
C ARG A 44 -0.26 -11.34 2.61
N ILE A 45 0.28 -10.54 3.53
CA ILE A 45 0.23 -9.08 3.45
C ILE A 45 1.64 -8.54 3.30
N ALA A 46 1.86 -7.73 2.27
CA ALA A 46 3.08 -6.96 2.10
C ALA A 46 2.76 -5.47 1.95
N ILE A 47 3.72 -4.62 2.27
CA ILE A 47 3.62 -3.18 2.11
C ILE A 47 4.62 -2.71 1.06
N ALA A 48 4.19 -1.84 0.16
CA ALA A 48 5.05 -1.16 -0.81
C ALA A 48 4.87 0.36 -0.67
N THR A 49 5.84 1.07 -0.08
CA THR A 49 5.67 2.49 0.27
C THR A 49 6.79 3.41 -0.23
N ASN A 50 6.45 4.64 -0.66
CA ASN A 50 7.41 5.66 -1.10
C ASN A 50 7.78 6.60 0.06
N GLN A 51 8.94 6.42 0.69
CA GLN A 51 9.40 7.15 1.87
C GLN A 51 10.45 8.23 1.54
N SER A 52 10.09 9.10 0.61
CA SER A 52 11.00 10.13 0.10
C SER A 52 11.26 11.31 1.04
N GLY A 53 10.71 11.27 2.27
CA GLY A 53 11.09 12.18 3.35
C GLY A 53 12.55 11.95 3.80
N ILE A 54 13.05 10.72 3.66
CA ILE A 54 14.45 10.36 3.96
C ILE A 54 15.42 11.14 3.07
N ALA A 55 15.28 11.02 1.74
CA ALA A 55 16.14 11.77 0.81
C ALA A 55 15.97 13.29 0.90
N ARG A 56 14.88 13.78 1.52
CA ARG A 56 14.65 15.21 1.79
C ARG A 56 15.18 15.68 3.15
N GLY A 57 15.65 14.77 4.00
CA GLY A 57 16.13 15.07 5.34
C GLY A 57 15.02 15.44 6.34
N TYR A 58 13.78 15.02 6.09
CA TYR A 58 12.68 15.26 7.03
C TYR A 58 12.68 14.28 8.21
N PHE A 59 13.15 13.05 7.98
CA PHE A 59 13.34 12.02 9.01
C PHE A 59 14.38 11.00 8.53
N GLY A 60 14.94 10.22 9.43
CA GLY A 60 15.95 9.19 9.16
C GLY A 60 15.38 7.78 9.05
N PHE A 61 16.28 6.80 8.94
CA PHE A 61 15.89 5.39 8.93
C PHE A 61 15.36 4.94 10.30
N ASP A 62 15.90 5.47 11.40
CA ASP A 62 15.44 5.13 12.75
C ASP A 62 13.97 5.54 12.99
N GLU A 63 13.56 6.73 12.52
CA GLU A 63 12.16 7.14 12.58
C GLU A 63 11.27 6.30 11.66
N LEU A 64 11.78 5.88 10.50
CA LEU A 64 11.06 4.98 9.60
C LEU A 64 10.81 3.61 10.26
N ASP A 65 11.85 3.04 10.86
CA ASP A 65 11.77 1.77 11.56
C ASP A 65 10.80 1.87 12.74
N ALA A 66 10.83 2.95 13.51
CA ALA A 66 9.87 3.20 14.59
C ALA A 66 8.41 3.27 14.10
N MET A 67 8.16 3.87 12.93
CA MET A 67 6.82 3.87 12.31
C MET A 67 6.39 2.47 11.89
N HIS A 68 7.29 1.68 11.31
CA HIS A 68 7.00 0.31 10.90
C HIS A 68 6.77 -0.61 12.11
N GLU A 69 7.59 -0.52 13.15
CA GLU A 69 7.38 -1.26 14.40
C GLU A 69 6.04 -0.93 15.06
N LYS A 70 5.64 0.35 15.06
CA LYS A 70 4.32 0.76 15.57
C LYS A 70 3.20 0.09 14.77
N LEU A 71 3.29 0.12 13.44
CA LEU A 71 2.32 -0.53 12.56
C LEU A 71 2.24 -2.05 12.79
N GLU A 72 3.38 -2.74 12.80
CA GLU A 72 3.45 -4.18 13.03
C GLU A 72 2.82 -4.54 14.38
N ARG A 73 3.19 -3.85 15.46
CA ARG A 73 2.60 -4.08 16.80
C ARG A 73 1.09 -3.90 16.82
N LEU A 74 0.56 -2.89 16.12
CA LEU A 74 -0.89 -2.66 16.05
C LEU A 74 -1.61 -3.80 15.32
N VAL A 75 -1.03 -4.30 14.23
CA VAL A 75 -1.57 -5.42 13.47
C VAL A 75 -1.47 -6.73 14.25
N GLU A 76 -0.32 -7.01 14.88
CA GLU A 76 -0.09 -8.19 15.73
C GLU A 76 -1.03 -8.22 16.93
N ALA A 77 -1.31 -7.07 17.56
CA ALA A 77 -2.26 -6.97 18.66
C ALA A 77 -3.68 -7.39 18.27
N GLN A 78 -4.01 -7.38 16.97
CA GLN A 78 -5.27 -7.86 16.41
C GLN A 78 -5.17 -9.29 15.81
N GLY A 79 -4.03 -9.96 15.99
CA GLY A 79 -3.77 -11.30 15.45
C GLY A 79 -3.41 -11.32 13.96
N GLY A 80 -3.08 -10.18 13.36
CA GLY A 80 -2.55 -10.11 12.00
C GLY A 80 -1.02 -10.23 11.96
N CYS A 81 -0.48 -10.28 10.75
CA CYS A 81 0.96 -10.21 10.49
C CYS A 81 1.21 -9.44 9.20
N ILE A 82 2.25 -8.61 9.16
CA ILE A 82 2.77 -8.05 7.91
C ILE A 82 4.03 -8.85 7.58
N ASP A 83 4.01 -9.60 6.48
CA ASP A 83 5.09 -10.50 6.11
C ASP A 83 6.35 -9.74 5.65
N PHE A 84 6.17 -8.62 4.94
CA PHE A 84 7.28 -7.85 4.37
C PHE A 84 6.91 -6.41 4.04
N ILE A 85 7.83 -5.48 4.36
CA ILE A 85 7.70 -4.05 4.03
C ILE A 85 8.82 -3.65 3.07
N ALA A 86 8.47 -3.40 1.81
CA ALA A 86 9.34 -2.79 0.82
C ALA A 86 9.14 -1.27 0.81
N TYR A 87 10.23 -0.50 0.88
CA TYR A 87 10.15 0.95 0.86
C TYR A 87 11.20 1.60 -0.06
N CYS A 88 10.83 2.75 -0.65
CA CYS A 88 11.73 3.56 -1.47
C CYS A 88 12.12 4.86 -0.75
N PRO A 89 13.37 5.03 -0.29
CA PRO A 89 13.81 6.24 0.41
C PRO A 89 14.13 7.42 -0.52
N HIS A 90 14.22 7.17 -1.83
CA HIS A 90 14.77 8.10 -2.82
C HIS A 90 13.88 9.30 -3.15
N HIS A 91 14.53 10.40 -3.52
CA HIS A 91 13.90 11.59 -4.08
C HIS A 91 13.35 11.29 -5.49
N PRO A 92 12.27 11.96 -5.95
CA PRO A 92 11.77 11.83 -7.32
C PRO A 92 12.82 11.98 -8.44
N ASN A 93 13.91 12.69 -8.18
CA ASN A 93 14.95 13.00 -9.16
C ASN A 93 16.13 12.01 -9.13
N ASP A 94 16.17 11.06 -8.20
CA ASP A 94 17.32 10.16 -8.01
C ASP A 94 17.38 9.04 -9.06
N GLN A 95 16.46 9.01 -10.01
CA GLN A 95 16.38 8.01 -11.09
C GLN A 95 16.46 6.55 -10.60
N CYS A 96 16.00 6.28 -9.38
CA CYS A 96 15.94 4.93 -8.83
C CYS A 96 14.93 4.06 -9.59
N HIS A 97 15.05 2.74 -9.47
CA HIS A 97 14.13 1.78 -10.10
C HIS A 97 12.94 1.40 -9.20
N CYS A 98 12.97 1.78 -7.91
CA CYS A 98 11.98 1.33 -6.93
C CYS A 98 10.81 2.30 -6.71
N ARG A 99 11.00 3.62 -6.90
CA ARG A 99 9.94 4.59 -6.60
C ARG A 99 8.71 4.37 -7.48
N LYS A 100 7.55 4.06 -6.86
CA LYS A 100 6.25 3.99 -7.56
C LYS A 100 6.02 5.31 -8.34
N PRO A 101 5.67 5.27 -9.64
CA PRO A 101 4.98 4.18 -10.36
C PRO A 101 5.87 3.05 -10.92
N LEU A 102 7.18 3.05 -10.66
CA LEU A 102 8.04 1.94 -11.06
C LEU A 102 7.76 0.68 -10.22
N THR A 103 8.14 -0.48 -10.76
CA THR A 103 7.80 -1.80 -10.21
C THR A 103 8.79 -2.32 -9.17
N GLY A 104 9.91 -1.63 -8.91
CA GLY A 104 11.00 -2.20 -8.11
C GLY A 104 10.62 -2.62 -6.68
N LEU A 105 9.70 -1.92 -6.00
CA LEU A 105 9.20 -2.38 -4.69
C LEU A 105 8.39 -3.67 -4.79
N LEU A 106 7.56 -3.79 -5.83
CA LEU A 106 6.75 -4.99 -6.07
C LEU A 106 7.65 -6.16 -6.49
N GLU A 107 8.73 -5.90 -7.23
CA GLU A 107 9.73 -6.92 -7.56
C GLU A 107 10.47 -7.43 -6.32
N GLN A 108 10.81 -6.56 -5.37
CA GLN A 108 11.38 -6.96 -4.07
C GLN A 108 10.41 -7.87 -3.30
N ILE A 109 9.13 -7.50 -3.26
CA ILE A 109 8.08 -8.32 -2.64
C ILE A 109 7.97 -9.69 -3.33
N ARG A 110 7.93 -9.71 -4.68
CA ARG A 110 7.89 -10.96 -5.46
C ARG A 110 9.06 -11.88 -5.12
N GLN A 111 10.26 -11.32 -5.04
CA GLN A 111 11.48 -12.06 -4.70
C GLN A 111 11.47 -12.58 -3.26
N HIS A 112 11.03 -11.76 -2.30
CA HIS A 112 10.90 -12.14 -0.90
C HIS A 112 9.99 -13.38 -0.73
N PHE A 113 8.86 -13.43 -1.44
CA PHE A 113 7.95 -14.58 -1.40
C PHE A 113 8.32 -15.72 -2.37
N HIS A 114 9.48 -15.63 -3.04
CA HIS A 114 9.93 -16.61 -4.04
C HIS A 114 8.88 -16.92 -5.12
N LEU A 115 8.17 -15.90 -5.60
CA LEU A 115 7.12 -16.05 -6.61
C LEU A 115 7.69 -15.86 -8.02
N ASP A 116 7.25 -16.67 -8.98
CA ASP A 116 7.62 -16.49 -10.39
C ASP A 116 6.96 -15.22 -10.98
N THR A 117 5.74 -14.90 -10.54
CA THR A 117 4.94 -13.77 -11.02
C THR A 117 4.07 -13.19 -9.90
N LEU A 118 3.64 -11.93 -10.06
CA LEU A 118 2.62 -11.30 -9.20
C LEU A 118 1.21 -11.38 -9.80
N LYS A 119 1.01 -12.12 -10.90
CA LYS A 119 -0.33 -12.35 -11.45
C LYS A 119 -1.23 -13.01 -10.39
N GLY A 120 -2.38 -12.39 -10.14
CA GLY A 120 -3.33 -12.82 -9.10
C GLY A 120 -3.05 -12.24 -7.71
N ALA A 121 -2.00 -11.42 -7.55
CA ALA A 121 -1.86 -10.53 -6.40
C ALA A 121 -2.67 -9.25 -6.59
N ILE A 122 -3.05 -8.62 -5.49
CA ILE A 122 -3.78 -7.34 -5.47
C ILE A 122 -2.83 -6.24 -5.00
N MET A 123 -2.85 -5.08 -5.65
CA MET A 123 -2.19 -3.87 -5.17
C MET A 123 -3.26 -2.85 -4.76
N VAL A 124 -3.35 -2.54 -3.46
CA VAL A 124 -4.28 -1.53 -2.92
C VAL A 124 -3.51 -0.23 -2.68
N GLY A 125 -3.96 0.86 -3.29
CA GLY A 125 -3.37 2.19 -3.14
C GLY A 125 -4.40 3.30 -3.07
N ASP A 126 -3.99 4.49 -2.68
CA ASP A 126 -4.82 5.71 -2.70
C ASP A 126 -4.49 6.61 -3.91
N SER A 127 -3.42 6.29 -4.63
CA SER A 127 -2.86 7.19 -5.63
C SER A 127 -2.61 6.50 -6.97
N ARG A 128 -2.64 7.29 -8.05
CA ARG A 128 -2.41 6.79 -9.42
C ARG A 128 -1.11 6.00 -9.55
N LYS A 129 -0.03 6.43 -8.89
CA LYS A 129 1.28 5.77 -8.94
C LYS A 129 1.22 4.33 -8.41
N ASP A 130 0.33 4.03 -7.46
CA ASP A 130 0.17 2.69 -6.90
C ASP A 130 -0.53 1.77 -7.89
N LEU A 131 -1.58 2.29 -8.53
CA LEU A 131 -2.35 1.59 -9.55
C LEU A 131 -1.48 1.27 -10.77
N GLU A 132 -0.67 2.23 -11.22
CA GLU A 132 0.27 2.06 -12.34
C GLU A 132 1.37 1.05 -12.00
N ALA A 133 1.96 1.13 -10.80
CA ALA A 133 2.96 0.16 -10.35
C ALA A 133 2.37 -1.25 -10.26
N GLY A 134 1.19 -1.38 -9.65
CA GLY A 134 0.45 -2.64 -9.55
C GLY A 134 0.18 -3.27 -10.91
N HIS A 135 -0.41 -2.49 -11.83
CA HIS A 135 -0.71 -2.97 -13.17
C HIS A 135 0.55 -3.38 -13.94
N ALA A 136 1.60 -2.54 -13.92
CA ALA A 136 2.85 -2.81 -14.62
C ALA A 136 3.56 -4.07 -14.09
N ALA A 137 3.40 -4.38 -12.79
CA ALA A 137 3.94 -5.59 -12.18
C ALA A 137 3.05 -6.84 -12.36
N GLY A 138 1.85 -6.69 -12.95
CA GLY A 138 0.89 -7.77 -13.19
C GLY A 138 -0.10 -8.03 -12.05
N CYS A 139 -0.16 -7.17 -11.04
CA CYS A 139 -1.18 -7.21 -9.98
C CYS A 139 -2.51 -6.65 -10.49
N GLN A 140 -3.62 -7.03 -9.84
CA GLN A 140 -4.88 -6.32 -9.97
C GLN A 140 -4.85 -5.04 -9.11
N PRO A 141 -4.93 -3.83 -9.70
CA PRO A 141 -4.96 -2.60 -8.94
C PRO A 141 -6.34 -2.34 -8.34
N VAL A 142 -6.33 -1.89 -7.08
CA VAL A 142 -7.51 -1.49 -6.32
C VAL A 142 -7.25 -0.10 -5.73
N LEU A 143 -8.23 0.79 -5.90
CA LEU A 143 -8.20 2.11 -5.31
C LEU A 143 -9.04 2.14 -4.04
N VAL A 144 -8.51 2.75 -2.99
CA VAL A 144 -9.32 3.19 -1.83
C VAL A 144 -9.51 4.70 -1.85
N ARG A 145 -10.66 5.20 -1.39
CA ARG A 145 -10.99 6.64 -1.37
C ARG A 145 -10.35 7.42 -0.21
N THR A 146 -9.68 6.76 0.71
CA THR A 146 -8.88 7.40 1.79
C THR A 146 -7.65 8.08 1.20
N GLY A 147 -7.00 8.99 1.96
CA GLY A 147 -5.84 9.74 1.49
C GLY A 147 -6.13 10.53 0.20
N ASN A 148 -5.33 10.31 -0.83
CA ASN A 148 -5.48 10.92 -2.16
C ASN A 148 -6.58 10.26 -3.02
N GLY A 149 -7.25 9.23 -2.51
CA GLY A 149 -8.15 8.35 -3.26
C GLY A 149 -9.25 9.05 -4.03
N GLN A 150 -9.94 10.01 -3.39
CA GLN A 150 -11.02 10.78 -4.03
C GLN A 150 -10.53 11.67 -5.18
N ASP A 151 -9.33 12.24 -5.06
CA ASP A 151 -8.72 13.01 -6.14
C ASP A 151 -8.25 12.08 -7.27
N THR A 152 -7.70 10.92 -6.91
CA THR A 152 -7.30 9.89 -7.87
C THR A 152 -8.49 9.38 -8.67
N GLU A 153 -9.61 9.04 -8.03
CA GLU A 153 -10.85 8.59 -8.69
C GLU A 153 -11.34 9.62 -9.71
N ARG A 154 -11.46 10.89 -9.30
CA ARG A 154 -11.83 12.01 -10.20
C ARG A 154 -10.89 12.15 -11.40
N HIS A 155 -9.59 11.95 -11.20
CA HIS A 155 -8.62 12.01 -12.28
C HIS A 155 -8.65 10.79 -13.20
N LEU A 156 -9.02 9.61 -12.70
CA LEU A 156 -9.16 8.40 -13.50
C LEU A 156 -10.35 8.50 -14.45
N ASP A 157 -11.46 9.12 -14.02
CA ASP A 157 -12.62 9.37 -14.90
C ASP A 157 -12.23 10.21 -16.13
N ALA A 158 -11.38 11.22 -15.92
CA ALA A 158 -10.91 12.09 -17.00
C ALA A 158 -9.75 11.48 -17.80
N ARG A 159 -8.88 10.69 -17.14
CA ARG A 159 -7.65 10.13 -17.70
C ARG A 159 -7.47 8.70 -17.17
N PRO A 160 -8.14 7.70 -17.76
CA PRO A 160 -8.01 6.32 -17.29
C PRO A 160 -6.59 5.80 -17.50
N ILE A 161 -6.21 4.76 -16.75
CA ILE A 161 -4.98 4.01 -17.02
C ILE A 161 -5.31 3.03 -18.16
N PRO A 162 -4.64 3.11 -19.32
CA PRO A 162 -4.97 2.26 -20.47
C PRO A 162 -4.84 0.78 -20.14
N GLY A 163 -5.86 -0.02 -20.46
CA GLY A 163 -5.84 -1.47 -20.27
C GLY A 163 -6.06 -1.93 -18.82
N VAL A 164 -6.50 -1.03 -17.94
CA VAL A 164 -6.71 -1.31 -16.51
C VAL A 164 -8.16 -1.07 -16.13
N GLU A 165 -8.78 -2.09 -15.57
CA GLU A 165 -10.00 -1.93 -14.79
C GLU A 165 -9.62 -1.76 -13.32
N VAL A 166 -9.99 -0.63 -12.72
CA VAL A 166 -9.68 -0.31 -11.32
C VAL A 166 -10.94 -0.50 -10.49
N THR A 167 -10.90 -1.42 -9.53
CA THR A 167 -11.97 -1.56 -8.54
C THR A 167 -11.77 -0.52 -7.44
N ILE A 168 -12.85 0.12 -7.00
CA ILE A 168 -12.81 1.24 -6.06
C ILE A 168 -13.62 0.91 -4.80
N TYR A 169 -13.03 1.15 -3.63
CA TYR A 169 -13.68 0.99 -2.33
C TYR A 169 -13.51 2.26 -1.48
N ASP A 170 -14.38 2.46 -0.49
CA ASP A 170 -14.31 3.65 0.38
C ASP A 170 -13.03 3.69 1.22
N ASN A 171 -12.56 2.53 1.69
CA ASN A 171 -11.37 2.38 2.51
C ASN A 171 -10.90 0.91 2.51
N LEU A 172 -9.76 0.65 3.15
CA LEU A 172 -9.20 -0.69 3.26
C LEU A 172 -10.15 -1.70 3.94
N SER A 173 -10.93 -1.24 4.92
CA SER A 173 -11.91 -2.08 5.61
C SER A 173 -13.04 -2.55 4.68
N LYS A 174 -13.52 -1.67 3.79
CA LYS A 174 -14.52 -2.04 2.78
C LYS A 174 -13.99 -2.93 1.68
N PHE A 175 -12.74 -2.75 1.28
CA PHE A 175 -12.05 -3.72 0.43
C PHE A 175 -11.98 -5.10 1.10
N ALA A 176 -11.58 -5.16 2.37
CA ALA A 176 -11.49 -6.41 3.10
C ALA A 176 -12.86 -7.08 3.29
N ASP A 177 -13.92 -6.32 3.59
CA ASP A 177 -15.29 -6.83 3.67
C ASP A 177 -15.69 -7.54 2.38
N ALA A 178 -15.47 -6.90 1.23
CA ALA A 178 -15.85 -7.43 -0.08
C ALA A 178 -15.01 -8.65 -0.49
N LEU A 179 -13.71 -8.64 -0.22
CA LEU A 179 -12.84 -9.78 -0.54
C LEU A 179 -13.20 -11.02 0.29
N LEU A 180 -13.63 -10.84 1.55
CA LEU A 180 -13.93 -11.94 2.47
C LEU A 180 -15.37 -12.46 2.40
N SER A 181 -16.32 -11.69 1.84
CA SER A 181 -17.73 -12.09 1.78
C SER A 181 -18.06 -13.11 0.68
N ALA A 182 -17.07 -13.57 -0.10
CA ALA A 182 -17.24 -14.44 -1.27
C ALA A 182 -18.15 -13.85 -2.39
N GLU A 183 -18.52 -12.58 -2.30
CA GLU A 183 -19.19 -11.83 -3.37
C GLU A 183 -18.18 -10.87 -4.03
N GLY A 184 -17.49 -11.37 -5.06
CA GLY A 184 -16.91 -10.50 -6.09
C GLY A 184 -15.40 -10.42 -6.13
N TRP A 185 -14.73 -11.55 -6.40
CA TRP A 185 -13.45 -11.62 -7.08
C TRP A 185 -13.45 -12.78 -8.08
#